data_AF-A0A2T0KGG0-F1
#
_entry.id   AF-A0A2T0KGG0-F1
#
_cell.length_a   1.000
_cell.length_b   1.000
_cell.length_c   1.000
_cell.angle_alpha   90.00
_cell.angle_beta   90.00
_cell.angle_gamma   90.00
#
_symmetry.space_group_name_H-M   'P 1'
#
loop_
_entity.id
_entity.type
_entity.pdbx_description
1 polymer ?
#
loop_
_entity_poly.entity_id
_entity_poly.type
_entity_poly.pdbx_seq_one_letter_code
_entity_poly.pdbx_strand_id
1 'polypeptide(L)'
;MSRSAVFHWGELQAQARAGLSEQASAVSRLVRPLLPDGADDFLAHQNLLAVGAQADDGRLWASLFAGPPGFVTAPDDESVRVLARLAGDDPVAPMTRRAGKLALLAIDLQTRIRLRMNGTSTPLREGLLLTIEQSFPNCPKYIQKRSVAGLQAAEGKGSGTDNVVRVDALEEALSGLVARADTFFVASASEDGDPDVSHRGGNPGFVEVLSPTRLRWPDYVGNSMLMTLGNITENPRTGLIFVDWATGTTLQMTGRAEVRWTGGSRSVEFDLDEAVLRPYALLMNWSAPTPSRFNPPLPA
;
A
#
# COMPACT_ATOMS: atom_id res chain seq x y z
N MET A 1 -20.85 -24.05 12.94
CA MET A 1 -19.70 -23.15 13.18
C MET A 1 -20.02 -21.84 12.47
N SER A 2 -20.25 -20.78 13.23
CA SER A 2 -20.55 -19.46 12.68
C SER A 2 -19.39 -19.04 11.79
N ARG A 3 -19.63 -18.78 10.49
CA ARG A 3 -18.64 -18.09 9.65
C ARG A 3 -18.33 -16.78 10.37
N SER A 4 -17.08 -16.53 10.76
CA SER A 4 -16.68 -15.15 11.05
C SER A 4 -17.03 -14.32 9.81
N ALA A 5 -17.63 -13.15 10.02
CA ALA A 5 -17.96 -12.28 8.91
C ALA A 5 -16.66 -11.91 8.19
N VAL A 6 -16.62 -12.07 6.86
CA VAL A 6 -15.44 -11.73 6.03
C VAL A 6 -15.11 -10.25 6.13
N PHE A 7 -16.16 -9.42 6.25
CA PHE A 7 -16.04 -7.98 6.41
C PHE A 7 -16.39 -7.59 7.84
N HIS A 8 -15.62 -6.64 8.39
CA HIS A 8 -15.89 -6.06 9.70
C HIS A 8 -16.91 -4.91 9.61
N TRP A 9 -17.28 -4.32 10.75
CA TRP A 9 -18.40 -3.37 10.81
C TRP A 9 -18.19 -2.14 9.91
N GLY A 10 -17.01 -1.53 9.93
CA GLY A 10 -16.68 -0.35 9.13
C GLY A 10 -16.79 -0.60 7.64
N GLU A 11 -16.36 -1.77 7.17
CA GLU A 11 -16.51 -2.19 5.77
C GLU A 11 -17.97 -2.34 5.39
N LEU A 12 -18.77 -3.00 6.23
CA LEU A 12 -20.21 -3.14 6.01
C LEU A 12 -20.92 -1.77 5.96
N GLN A 13 -20.52 -0.83 6.82
CA GLN A 13 -21.04 0.55 6.79
C GLN A 13 -20.64 1.29 5.51
N ALA A 14 -19.37 1.19 5.10
CA ALA A 14 -18.89 1.81 3.87
C ALA A 14 -19.62 1.24 2.64
N GLN A 15 -19.82 -0.09 2.60
CA GLN A 15 -20.54 -0.77 1.53
C GLN A 15 -22.01 -0.35 1.48
N ALA A 16 -22.69 -0.29 2.63
CA ALA A 16 -24.07 0.17 2.72
C ALA A 16 -24.23 1.62 2.25
N ARG A 17 -23.36 2.53 2.73
CA ARG A 17 -23.38 3.94 2.34
C ARG A 17 -23.05 4.16 0.86
N ALA A 18 -22.26 3.26 0.27
CA ALA A 18 -21.97 3.25 -1.16
C ALA A 18 -23.07 2.61 -2.02
N GLY A 19 -24.06 1.94 -1.43
CA GLY A 19 -25.02 1.12 -2.17
C GLY A 19 -24.38 -0.11 -2.86
N LEU A 20 -23.31 -0.66 -2.26
CA LEU A 20 -22.49 -1.74 -2.84
C LEU A 20 -22.53 -3.05 -2.04
N SER A 21 -23.42 -3.18 -1.05
CA SER A 21 -23.51 -4.33 -0.15
C SER A 21 -23.67 -5.67 -0.90
N GLU A 22 -24.51 -5.71 -1.94
CA GLU A 22 -24.73 -6.93 -2.72
C GLU A 22 -23.48 -7.34 -3.51
N GLN A 23 -22.82 -6.36 -4.15
CA GLN A 23 -21.60 -6.57 -4.91
C GLN A 23 -20.46 -7.02 -3.99
N ALA A 24 -20.34 -6.41 -2.81
CA ALA A 24 -19.36 -6.79 -1.79
C ALA A 24 -19.59 -8.23 -1.31
N SER A 25 -20.85 -8.59 -0.98
CA SER A 25 -21.23 -9.94 -0.58
C SER A 25 -20.86 -10.97 -1.66
N ALA A 26 -21.11 -10.66 -2.93
CA ALA A 26 -20.78 -11.54 -4.05
C ALA A 26 -19.28 -11.83 -4.16
N VAL A 27 -18.41 -10.87 -3.84
CA VAL A 27 -16.95 -11.04 -3.90
C VAL A 27 -16.31 -11.49 -2.59
N SER A 28 -17.05 -11.53 -1.48
CA SER A 28 -16.54 -11.93 -0.15
C SER A 28 -15.86 -13.31 -0.16
N ARG A 29 -16.38 -14.25 -0.95
CA ARG A 29 -15.82 -15.62 -1.11
C ARG A 29 -14.41 -15.66 -1.68
N LEU A 30 -13.93 -14.55 -2.27
CA LEU A 30 -12.57 -14.44 -2.80
C LEU A 30 -11.54 -14.25 -1.67
N VAL A 31 -11.97 -13.75 -0.50
CA VAL A 31 -11.11 -13.59 0.67
C VAL A 31 -10.97 -14.95 1.36
N ARG A 32 -9.75 -15.48 1.39
CA ARG A 32 -9.45 -16.83 1.88
C ARG A 32 -8.23 -16.83 2.79
N PRO A 33 -8.12 -17.73 3.77
CA PRO A 33 -6.91 -17.89 4.59
C PRO A 33 -5.83 -18.71 3.86
N LEU A 34 -5.82 -18.67 2.53
CA LEU A 34 -4.95 -19.47 1.65
C LEU A 34 -4.64 -18.62 0.42
N LEU A 35 -3.47 -18.84 -0.18
CA LEU A 35 -3.14 -18.31 -1.50
C LEU A 35 -4.06 -18.90 -2.58
N PRO A 36 -4.41 -18.12 -3.61
CA PRO A 36 -5.09 -18.67 -4.78
C PRO A 36 -4.10 -19.49 -5.64
N ASP A 37 -4.64 -20.42 -6.44
CA ASP A 37 -3.86 -21.20 -7.40
C ASP A 37 -2.98 -20.30 -8.30
N GLY A 38 -1.72 -20.69 -8.48
CA GLY A 38 -0.73 -19.95 -9.29
C GLY A 38 -0.15 -18.71 -8.62
N ALA A 39 -0.47 -18.44 -7.35
CA ALA A 39 0.13 -17.35 -6.59
C ALA A 39 1.64 -17.55 -6.37
N ASP A 40 2.11 -18.79 -6.27
CA ASP A 40 3.51 -19.14 -6.12
C ASP A 40 4.37 -18.61 -7.28
N ASP A 41 3.94 -18.87 -8.52
CA ASP A 41 4.60 -18.36 -9.73
C ASP A 41 4.51 -16.84 -9.81
N PHE A 42 3.34 -16.27 -9.52
CA PHE A 42 3.16 -14.82 -9.47
C PHE A 42 4.11 -14.15 -8.47
N LEU A 43 4.20 -14.68 -7.24
CA LEU A 43 5.03 -14.16 -6.16
C LEU A 43 6.52 -14.28 -6.49
N ALA A 44 6.95 -15.41 -7.06
CA ALA A 44 8.33 -15.64 -7.46
C ALA A 44 8.84 -14.61 -8.49
N HIS A 45 7.97 -14.03 -9.31
CA HIS A 45 8.33 -13.04 -10.32
C HIS A 45 8.33 -11.59 -9.82
N GLN A 46 7.95 -11.32 -8.57
CA GLN A 46 7.86 -9.95 -8.08
C GLN A 46 9.23 -9.30 -7.88
N ASN A 47 9.28 -7.98 -8.10
CA ASN A 47 10.40 -7.12 -7.74
C ASN A 47 10.07 -6.11 -6.63
N LEU A 48 8.80 -5.98 -6.32
CA LEU A 48 8.28 -4.98 -5.40
C LEU A 48 7.14 -5.60 -4.58
N LEU A 49 7.15 -5.34 -3.27
CA LEU A 49 6.12 -5.80 -2.35
C LEU A 49 5.81 -4.69 -1.37
N ALA A 50 4.58 -4.17 -1.39
CA ALA A 50 4.16 -3.17 -0.41
C ALA A 50 3.85 -3.85 0.92
N VAL A 51 4.19 -3.17 2.01
CA VAL A 51 3.93 -3.59 3.38
C VAL A 51 3.24 -2.48 4.16
N GLY A 52 2.19 -2.83 4.88
CA GLY A 52 1.53 -1.97 5.85
C GLY A 52 1.65 -2.57 7.25
N ALA A 53 1.93 -1.72 8.24
CA ALA A 53 2.10 -2.17 9.62
C ALA A 53 1.70 -1.08 10.62
N GLN A 54 1.18 -1.53 11.76
CA GLN A 54 0.92 -0.67 12.91
C GLN A 54 2.10 -0.73 13.88
N ALA A 55 2.63 0.45 14.25
CA ALA A 55 3.65 0.59 15.28
C ALA A 55 3.05 0.50 16.69
N ASP A 56 3.90 0.33 17.71
CA ASP A 56 3.46 0.17 19.11
C ASP A 56 2.74 1.42 19.67
N ASP A 57 3.02 2.60 19.10
CA ASP A 57 2.32 3.85 19.40
C ASP A 57 0.97 3.99 18.67
N GLY A 58 0.57 2.95 17.94
CA GLY A 58 -0.66 2.87 17.16
C GLY A 58 -0.57 3.50 15.77
N ARG A 59 0.51 4.23 15.44
CA ARG A 59 0.69 4.85 14.11
C ARG A 59 0.76 3.78 13.03
N LEU A 60 0.16 4.09 11.89
CA LEU A 60 0.23 3.24 10.71
C LEU A 60 1.25 3.79 9.73
N TRP A 61 2.05 2.88 9.19
CA TRP A 61 3.07 3.18 8.20
C TRP A 61 2.95 2.21 7.02
N ALA A 62 3.29 2.71 5.84
CA ALA A 62 3.46 1.90 4.64
C ALA A 62 4.92 1.95 4.18
N SER A 63 5.41 0.85 3.63
CA SER A 63 6.74 0.77 3.00
C SER A 63 6.73 -0.20 1.82
N LEU A 64 7.88 -0.34 1.17
CA LEU A 64 8.12 -1.18 0.02
C LEU A 64 9.37 -2.02 0.24
N PHE A 65 9.21 -3.34 0.21
CA PHE A 65 10.33 -4.23 -0.04
C PHE A 65 10.63 -4.23 -1.54
N ALA A 66 11.92 -4.30 -1.86
CA ALA A 66 12.43 -4.43 -3.21
C ALA A 66 13.48 -5.53 -3.28
N GLY A 67 13.49 -6.29 -4.37
CA GLY A 67 14.45 -7.36 -4.58
C GLY A 67 14.41 -7.94 -5.99
N PRO A 68 15.39 -8.78 -6.36
CA PRO A 68 15.34 -9.53 -7.61
C PRO A 68 14.20 -10.57 -7.58
N PRO A 69 13.73 -11.06 -8.74
CA PRO A 69 12.77 -12.17 -8.75
C PRO A 69 13.28 -13.33 -7.88
N GLY A 70 12.37 -13.95 -7.12
CA GLY A 70 12.65 -14.95 -6.10
C GLY A 70 12.83 -14.38 -4.69
N PHE A 71 12.84 -13.06 -4.49
CA PHE A 71 12.86 -12.47 -3.14
C PHE A 71 11.53 -12.64 -2.39
N VAL A 72 10.43 -12.91 -3.09
CA VAL A 72 9.15 -13.31 -2.51
C VAL A 72 8.80 -14.69 -3.03
N THR A 73 8.44 -15.62 -2.15
CA THR A 73 8.09 -16.99 -2.51
C THR A 73 6.93 -17.48 -1.64
N ALA A 74 6.19 -18.48 -2.12
CA ALA A 74 5.19 -19.21 -1.34
C ALA A 74 5.70 -20.63 -1.08
N PRO A 75 6.20 -20.94 0.14
CA PRO A 75 6.64 -22.30 0.47
C PRO A 75 5.49 -23.33 0.44
N ASP A 76 4.28 -22.86 0.70
CA ASP A 76 3.01 -23.57 0.71
C ASP A 76 1.87 -22.56 0.48
N ASP A 77 0.63 -23.03 0.41
CA ASP A 77 -0.54 -22.17 0.18
C ASP A 77 -0.94 -21.33 1.41
N GLU A 78 -0.31 -21.55 2.56
CA GLU A 78 -0.64 -20.90 3.83
C GLU A 78 0.36 -19.81 4.20
N SER A 79 1.46 -19.67 3.47
CA SER A 79 2.55 -18.77 3.85
C SER A 79 3.26 -18.09 2.70
N VAL A 80 3.79 -16.90 2.98
CA VAL A 80 4.65 -16.14 2.08
C VAL A 80 5.97 -15.84 2.77
N ARG A 81 7.07 -16.18 2.11
CA ARG A 81 8.42 -15.87 2.54
C ARG A 81 8.95 -14.68 1.78
N VAL A 82 9.43 -13.68 2.50
CA VAL A 82 10.09 -12.49 1.95
C VAL A 82 11.55 -12.51 2.37
N LEU A 83 12.45 -12.63 1.40
CA LEU A 83 13.90 -12.65 1.55
C LEU A 83 14.49 -11.25 1.35
N ALA A 84 13.96 -10.28 2.09
CA ALA A 84 14.42 -8.89 2.07
C ALA A 84 14.26 -8.24 3.44
N ARG A 85 15.06 -7.20 3.70
CA ARG A 85 14.97 -6.37 4.91
C ARG A 85 14.77 -4.92 4.55
N LEU A 86 13.89 -4.26 5.28
CA LEU A 86 13.83 -2.81 5.28
C LEU A 86 15.07 -2.26 6.01
N ALA A 87 15.61 -1.17 5.47
CA ALA A 87 16.74 -0.45 6.10
C ALA A 87 16.32 0.06 7.49
N GLY A 88 17.30 0.26 8.38
CA GLY A 88 17.03 0.59 9.78
C GLY A 88 16.31 1.93 9.99
N ASP A 89 16.38 2.82 9.00
CA ASP A 89 15.72 4.13 8.98
C ASP A 89 14.30 4.11 8.42
N ASP A 90 13.85 2.95 7.90
CA ASP A 90 12.49 2.79 7.42
C ASP A 90 11.53 2.69 8.61
N PRO A 91 10.45 3.52 8.66
CA PRO A 91 9.48 3.48 9.76
C PRO A 91 8.82 2.12 9.98
N VAL A 92 8.74 1.27 8.94
CA VAL A 92 8.14 -0.08 9.03
C VAL A 92 9.16 -1.13 9.49
N ALA A 93 10.46 -0.84 9.43
CA ALA A 93 11.50 -1.82 9.77
C ALA A 93 11.36 -2.43 11.17
N PRO A 94 11.04 -1.70 12.26
CA PRO A 94 10.88 -2.29 13.59
C PRO A 94 9.78 -3.36 13.62
N MET A 95 8.65 -3.14 12.95
CA MET A 95 7.52 -4.07 12.91
C MET A 95 7.86 -5.36 12.14
N THR A 96 8.73 -5.28 11.13
CA THR A 96 9.18 -6.46 10.37
C THR A 96 10.22 -7.32 11.09
N ARG A 97 10.80 -6.83 12.20
CA ARG A 97 11.88 -7.49 12.97
C ARG A 97 11.37 -8.24 14.18
N ARG A 98 10.07 -8.20 14.45
CA ARG A 98 9.41 -8.91 15.54
C ARG A 98 8.20 -9.68 15.00
N ALA A 99 7.73 -10.67 15.75
CA ALA A 99 6.49 -11.32 15.41
C ALA A 99 5.32 -10.34 15.58
N GLY A 100 4.36 -10.38 14.65
CA GLY A 100 3.21 -9.47 14.66
C GLY A 100 2.48 -9.41 13.33
N LYS A 101 1.31 -8.76 13.33
CA LYS A 101 0.48 -8.60 12.15
C LYS A 101 1.15 -7.70 11.11
N LEU A 102 1.12 -8.12 9.85
CA LEU A 102 1.55 -7.32 8.70
C LEU A 102 0.54 -7.48 7.55
N ALA A 103 0.40 -6.42 6.77
CA ALA A 103 -0.30 -6.45 5.49
C ALA A 103 0.71 -6.42 4.36
N LEU A 104 0.56 -7.31 3.39
CA LEU A 104 1.39 -7.36 2.18
C LEU A 104 0.53 -7.18 0.93
N LEU A 105 1.08 -6.49 -0.06
CA LEU A 105 0.50 -6.39 -1.40
C LEU A 105 1.59 -6.63 -2.42
N ALA A 106 1.55 -7.81 -3.04
CA ALA A 106 2.31 -8.09 -4.25
C ALA A 106 1.61 -7.41 -5.42
N ILE A 107 2.36 -6.63 -6.19
CA ILE A 107 1.83 -5.87 -7.32
C ILE A 107 2.83 -5.88 -8.47
N ASP A 108 2.40 -6.45 -9.58
CA ASP A 108 3.11 -6.37 -10.84
C ASP A 108 2.54 -5.18 -11.62
N LEU A 109 3.31 -4.10 -11.68
CA LEU A 109 2.93 -2.89 -12.42
C LEU A 109 2.88 -3.15 -13.93
N GLN A 110 3.65 -4.10 -14.46
CA GLN A 110 3.72 -4.40 -15.90
C GLN A 110 2.47 -5.13 -16.37
N THR A 111 2.05 -6.16 -15.64
CA THR A 111 0.85 -6.96 -15.97
C THR A 111 -0.43 -6.43 -15.32
N ARG A 112 -0.30 -5.48 -14.39
CA ARG A 112 -1.40 -4.87 -13.60
C ARG A 112 -2.14 -5.90 -12.74
N ILE A 113 -1.43 -6.91 -12.27
CA ILE A 113 -1.95 -7.92 -11.34
C ILE A 113 -1.51 -7.55 -9.94
N ARG A 114 -2.41 -7.74 -8.97
CA ARG A 114 -2.08 -7.55 -7.55
C ARG A 114 -2.77 -8.57 -6.68
N LEU A 115 -2.05 -9.05 -5.68
CA LEU A 115 -2.49 -10.01 -4.68
C LEU A 115 -2.27 -9.41 -3.30
N ARG A 116 -3.35 -9.27 -2.53
CA ARG A 116 -3.26 -8.88 -1.12
C ARG A 116 -3.07 -10.12 -0.26
N MET A 117 -2.23 -10.02 0.75
CA MET A 117 -1.96 -11.05 1.75
C MET A 117 -1.76 -10.38 3.12
N ASN A 118 -2.70 -10.56 4.03
CA ASN A 118 -2.62 -10.08 5.40
C ASN A 118 -2.45 -11.27 6.34
N GLY A 119 -1.69 -11.11 7.42
CA GLY A 119 -1.58 -12.15 8.42
C GLY A 119 -0.50 -11.90 9.46
N THR A 120 -0.07 -12.99 10.12
CA THR A 120 0.92 -12.92 11.19
C THR A 120 2.31 -13.22 10.66
N SER A 121 3.22 -12.27 10.85
CA SER A 121 4.62 -12.40 10.43
C SER A 121 5.50 -12.94 11.55
N THR A 122 6.52 -13.70 11.18
CA THR A 122 7.61 -14.16 12.03
C THR A 122 8.94 -13.76 11.37
N PRO A 123 9.84 -13.07 12.09
CA PRO A 123 11.13 -12.67 11.53
C PRO A 123 12.02 -13.88 11.25
N LEU A 124 12.74 -13.84 10.13
CA LEU A 124 13.75 -14.82 9.75
C LEU A 124 15.15 -14.18 9.78
N ARG A 125 16.19 -15.02 9.69
CA ARG A 125 17.58 -14.55 9.58
C ARG A 125 17.80 -13.64 8.37
N GLU A 126 17.02 -13.79 7.29
CA GLU A 126 17.18 -13.02 6.05
C GLU A 126 15.83 -12.50 5.54
N GLY A 127 14.97 -11.99 6.44
CA GLY A 127 13.69 -11.38 6.08
C GLY A 127 12.57 -11.83 7.01
N LEU A 128 11.46 -12.30 6.48
CA LEU A 128 10.31 -12.75 7.27
C LEU A 128 9.51 -13.87 6.58
N LEU A 129 8.71 -14.59 7.37
CA LEU A 129 7.65 -15.48 6.92
C LEU A 129 6.31 -14.91 7.39
N LEU A 130 5.35 -14.74 6.49
CA LEU A 130 3.97 -14.37 6.80
C LEU A 130 3.10 -15.62 6.73
N THR A 131 2.44 -15.98 7.82
CA THR A 131 1.33 -16.94 7.81
C THR A 131 0.05 -16.19 7.44
N ILE A 132 -0.64 -16.67 6.42
CA ILE A 132 -1.78 -15.98 5.79
C ILE A 132 -3.03 -16.16 6.64
N GLU A 133 -3.72 -15.05 6.84
CA GLU A 133 -5.06 -15.04 7.46
C GLU A 133 -6.11 -14.60 6.44
N GLN A 134 -5.73 -13.69 5.54
CA GLN A 134 -6.54 -13.27 4.41
C GLN A 134 -5.67 -13.06 3.17
N SER A 135 -6.07 -13.67 2.06
CA SER A 135 -5.51 -13.42 0.74
C SER A 135 -6.62 -13.33 -0.30
N PHE A 136 -6.42 -12.45 -1.29
CA PHE A 136 -7.32 -12.31 -2.43
C PHE A 136 -6.71 -11.47 -3.55
N PRO A 137 -7.01 -11.79 -4.83
CA PRO A 137 -6.67 -10.94 -5.95
C PRO A 137 -7.49 -9.66 -5.93
N ASN A 138 -6.86 -8.54 -6.28
CA ASN A 138 -7.51 -7.23 -6.30
C ASN A 138 -7.67 -6.67 -7.72
N CYS A 139 -8.65 -5.78 -7.90
CA CYS A 139 -9.01 -5.21 -9.20
C CYS A 139 -7.81 -4.54 -9.90
N PRO A 140 -7.57 -4.74 -11.21
CA PRO A 140 -6.39 -4.19 -11.91
C PRO A 140 -6.50 -2.69 -12.28
N LYS A 141 -7.66 -2.06 -12.01
CA LYS A 141 -7.91 -0.66 -12.39
C LYS A 141 -6.92 0.29 -11.72
N TYR A 142 -6.60 1.37 -12.43
CA TYR A 142 -5.76 2.48 -11.96
C TYR A 142 -4.29 2.14 -11.69
N ILE A 143 -3.83 0.93 -11.98
CA ILE A 143 -2.40 0.59 -11.92
C ILE A 143 -1.70 1.19 -13.15
N GLN A 144 -0.73 2.07 -12.90
CA GLN A 144 0.07 2.69 -13.95
C GLN A 144 1.13 1.70 -14.40
N LYS A 145 1.16 1.40 -15.71
CA LYS A 145 2.03 0.33 -16.21
C LYS A 145 3.47 0.80 -16.23
N ARG A 146 4.36 0.04 -15.59
CA ARG A 146 5.81 0.28 -15.53
C ARG A 146 6.55 -1.05 -15.63
N SER A 147 7.75 -1.04 -16.21
CA SER A 147 8.67 -2.17 -16.19
C SER A 147 9.97 -1.80 -15.47
N VAL A 148 10.60 -2.77 -14.83
CA VAL A 148 11.95 -2.59 -14.27
C VAL A 148 12.94 -2.47 -15.43
N ALA A 149 13.64 -1.35 -15.51
CA ALA A 149 14.64 -1.06 -16.55
C ALA A 149 16.05 -1.49 -16.13
N GLY A 150 16.28 -1.75 -14.84
CA GLY A 150 17.56 -2.20 -14.29
C GLY A 150 17.70 -1.82 -12.82
N LEU A 151 18.88 -2.08 -12.25
CA LEU A 151 19.26 -1.62 -10.91
C LEU A 151 19.92 -0.24 -10.98
N GLN A 152 19.71 0.59 -9.96
CA GLN A 152 20.50 1.81 -9.78
C GLN A 152 21.78 1.49 -9.01
N ALA A 153 22.92 2.03 -9.47
CA ALA A 153 24.14 2.00 -8.67
C ALA A 153 23.90 2.77 -7.37
N ALA A 154 24.15 2.12 -6.23
CA ALA A 154 24.16 2.77 -4.92
C ALA A 154 25.39 3.67 -4.74
N GLU A 155 26.43 3.49 -5.56
CA GLU A 155 27.71 4.18 -5.44
C GLU A 155 27.58 5.69 -5.69
N GLY A 156 28.00 6.49 -4.70
CA GLY A 156 28.07 7.96 -4.80
C GLY A 156 26.75 8.71 -4.57
N LYS A 157 25.62 8.01 -4.51
CA LYS A 157 24.34 8.57 -4.02
C LYS A 157 24.29 8.27 -2.52
N GLY A 158 24.03 9.26 -1.67
CA GLY A 158 24.06 9.11 -0.22
C GLY A 158 22.99 8.16 0.34
N SER A 159 23.15 6.87 0.05
CA SER A 159 22.41 5.73 0.59
C SER A 159 22.94 5.47 2.00
N GLY A 160 22.41 6.22 2.95
CA GLY A 160 22.71 6.14 4.37
C GLY A 160 21.70 6.98 5.15
N THR A 161 21.60 6.72 6.44
CA THR A 161 20.76 7.44 7.40
C THR A 161 20.92 8.96 7.35
N ASP A 162 22.05 9.44 6.83
CA ASP A 162 22.50 10.84 6.83
C ASP A 162 21.62 11.78 5.98
N ASN A 163 20.76 11.23 5.10
CA ASN A 163 19.87 12.04 4.25
C ASN A 163 18.37 11.80 4.52
N VAL A 164 18.04 11.10 5.61
CA VAL A 164 16.64 10.92 5.99
C VAL A 164 16.13 12.20 6.63
N VAL A 165 15.07 12.76 6.05
CA VAL A 165 14.47 14.00 6.53
C VAL A 165 13.10 13.66 7.13
N ARG A 166 12.87 14.07 8.37
CA ARG A 166 11.56 13.98 9.04
C ARG A 166 10.96 15.37 9.14
N VAL A 167 9.70 15.52 8.75
CA VAL A 167 8.96 16.78 8.79
C VAL A 167 7.54 16.52 9.27
N ASP A 168 6.87 17.54 9.79
CA ASP A 168 5.46 17.54 10.15
C ASP A 168 4.58 18.29 9.12
N ALA A 169 5.20 18.89 8.10
CA ALA A 169 4.51 19.60 7.01
C ALA A 169 5.22 19.40 5.66
N LEU A 170 4.42 19.36 4.59
CA LEU A 170 4.85 19.25 3.20
C LEU A 170 5.17 20.64 2.65
N GLU A 171 6.43 21.05 2.78
CA GLU A 171 6.94 22.21 2.05
C GLU A 171 6.85 22.00 0.52
N GLU A 172 7.14 23.05 -0.25
CA GLU A 172 6.90 23.11 -1.70
C GLU A 172 7.45 21.90 -2.48
N ALA A 173 8.67 21.45 -2.15
CA ALA A 173 9.29 20.32 -2.83
C ALA A 173 8.54 18.99 -2.58
N LEU A 174 8.10 18.73 -1.35
CA LEU A 174 7.37 17.52 -0.98
C LEU A 174 5.94 17.55 -1.51
N SER A 175 5.30 18.72 -1.45
CA SER A 175 4.00 18.96 -2.10
C SER A 175 4.07 18.68 -3.61
N GLY A 176 5.15 19.12 -4.26
CA GLY A 176 5.41 18.82 -5.68
C GLY A 176 5.61 17.33 -5.96
N LEU A 177 6.26 16.59 -5.06
CA LEU A 177 6.40 15.13 -5.18
C LEU A 177 5.03 14.44 -5.15
N VAL A 178 4.18 14.80 -4.18
CA VAL A 178 2.82 14.25 -4.05
C VAL A 178 1.97 14.60 -5.27
N ALA A 179 1.99 15.87 -5.71
CA ALA A 179 1.21 16.33 -6.85
C ALA A 179 1.60 15.62 -8.17
N ARG A 180 2.88 15.25 -8.34
CA ARG A 180 3.34 14.51 -9.53
C ARG A 180 3.12 13.00 -9.43
N ALA A 181 2.76 12.48 -8.25
CA ALA A 181 2.58 11.06 -8.06
C ALA A 181 1.39 10.55 -8.88
N ASP A 182 1.60 9.45 -9.58
CA ASP A 182 0.55 8.70 -10.29
C ASP A 182 0.09 7.45 -9.52
N THR A 183 0.83 7.14 -8.44
CA THR A 183 0.71 5.93 -7.63
C THR A 183 1.16 6.23 -6.20
N PHE A 184 0.40 5.74 -5.22
CA PHE A 184 0.85 5.62 -3.83
C PHE A 184 0.24 4.38 -3.18
N PHE A 185 0.78 3.98 -2.02
CA PHE A 185 0.21 2.92 -1.21
C PHE A 185 -0.30 3.47 0.11
N VAL A 186 -1.43 2.94 0.57
CA VAL A 186 -2.09 3.33 1.82
C VAL A 186 -2.17 2.13 2.74
N ALA A 187 -1.59 2.26 3.92
CA ALA A 187 -1.78 1.38 5.06
C ALA A 187 -2.94 1.89 5.92
N SER A 188 -3.84 0.98 6.28
CA SER A 188 -4.98 1.22 7.17
C SER A 188 -5.11 0.02 8.11
N ALA A 189 -5.95 0.08 9.15
CA ALA A 189 -6.23 -1.10 9.97
C ALA A 189 -7.67 -1.07 10.48
N SER A 190 -8.21 -2.22 10.82
CA SER A 190 -9.47 -2.32 11.58
C SER A 190 -9.31 -1.73 12.98
N GLU A 191 -10.41 -1.65 13.74
CA GLU A 191 -10.35 -1.30 15.17
C GLU A 191 -9.47 -2.28 15.98
N ASP A 192 -9.50 -3.57 15.63
CA ASP A 192 -8.71 -4.63 16.26
C ASP A 192 -7.21 -4.57 15.93
N GLY A 193 -6.80 -3.63 15.08
CA GLY A 193 -5.41 -3.42 14.70
C GLY A 193 -4.91 -4.37 13.61
N ASP A 194 -5.80 -5.07 12.90
CA ASP A 194 -5.41 -5.88 11.74
C ASP A 194 -5.08 -4.95 10.55
N PRO A 195 -3.80 -4.88 10.13
CA PRO A 195 -3.39 -3.95 9.10
C PRO A 195 -3.85 -4.43 7.72
N ASP A 196 -4.00 -3.47 6.81
CA ASP A 196 -4.23 -3.65 5.38
C ASP A 196 -3.32 -2.69 4.60
N VAL A 197 -2.86 -3.09 3.41
CA VAL A 197 -2.17 -2.19 2.48
C VAL A 197 -2.78 -2.25 1.07
N SER A 198 -3.01 -1.07 0.51
CA SER A 198 -3.74 -0.87 -0.73
C SER A 198 -2.99 0.05 -1.68
N HIS A 199 -2.98 -0.29 -2.98
CA HIS A 199 -2.51 0.62 -4.03
C HIS A 199 -3.61 1.59 -4.44
N ARG A 200 -3.25 2.86 -4.59
CA ARG A 200 -4.06 3.94 -5.18
C ARG A 200 -3.30 4.52 -6.37
N GLY A 201 -4.01 4.79 -7.46
CA GLY A 201 -3.41 5.36 -8.66
C GLY A 201 -4.40 6.21 -9.44
N GLY A 202 -3.85 7.06 -10.31
CA GLY A 202 -4.59 8.03 -11.11
C GLY A 202 -3.65 8.78 -12.04
N ASN A 203 -4.15 9.82 -12.70
CA ASN A 203 -3.26 10.76 -13.39
C ASN A 203 -2.55 11.63 -12.36
N PRO A 204 -1.31 12.11 -12.61
CA PRO A 204 -0.69 13.14 -11.79
C PRO A 204 -1.67 14.29 -11.47
N GLY A 205 -1.70 14.72 -10.22
CA GLY A 205 -2.70 15.65 -9.68
C GLY A 205 -3.96 15.01 -9.10
N PHE A 206 -4.12 13.68 -9.16
CA PHE A 206 -5.26 13.01 -8.51
C PHE A 206 -5.21 13.05 -6.97
N VAL A 207 -4.03 13.28 -6.39
CA VAL A 207 -3.86 13.62 -4.98
C VAL A 207 -3.70 15.12 -4.88
N GLU A 208 -4.69 15.78 -4.29
CA GLU A 208 -4.73 17.21 -4.05
C GLU A 208 -4.00 17.52 -2.73
N VAL A 209 -3.03 18.43 -2.77
CA VAL A 209 -2.44 19.02 -1.56
C VAL A 209 -3.29 20.22 -1.18
N LEU A 210 -4.14 20.06 -0.16
CA LEU A 210 -5.06 21.11 0.31
C LEU A 210 -4.38 22.13 1.22
N SER A 211 -3.36 21.69 1.97
CA SER A 211 -2.46 22.50 2.77
C SER A 211 -1.15 21.73 3.00
N PRO A 212 -0.10 22.34 3.58
CA PRO A 212 1.12 21.62 3.93
C PRO A 212 0.89 20.38 4.81
N THR A 213 -0.22 20.30 5.54
CA THR A 213 -0.52 19.17 6.43
C THR A 213 -1.77 18.40 6.00
N ARG A 214 -2.35 18.68 4.83
CA ARG A 214 -3.63 18.09 4.43
C ARG A 214 -3.65 17.69 2.97
N LEU A 215 -3.97 16.42 2.73
CA LEU A 215 -4.14 15.82 1.41
C LEU A 215 -5.60 15.41 1.17
N ARG A 216 -5.99 15.32 -0.10
CA ARG A 216 -7.25 14.67 -0.51
C ARG A 216 -7.02 13.82 -1.75
N TRP A 217 -7.64 12.66 -1.82
CA TRP A 217 -7.70 11.87 -3.07
C TRP A 217 -9.08 11.23 -3.24
N PRO A 218 -9.52 10.98 -4.49
CA PRO A 218 -10.77 10.29 -4.76
C PRO A 218 -10.65 8.78 -4.53
N ASP A 219 -11.72 8.17 -4.02
CA ASP A 219 -11.89 6.71 -4.05
C ASP A 219 -12.62 6.32 -5.33
N TYR A 220 -11.84 5.95 -6.36
CA TYR A 220 -12.40 5.50 -7.62
C TYR A 220 -13.06 4.11 -7.53
N VAL A 221 -13.91 3.80 -8.52
CA VAL A 221 -14.68 2.55 -8.56
C VAL A 221 -13.78 1.32 -8.66
N GLY A 222 -13.67 0.57 -7.56
CA GLY A 222 -12.88 -0.65 -7.42
C GLY A 222 -13.69 -1.96 -7.48
N ASN A 223 -13.35 -2.91 -6.61
CA ASN A 223 -13.95 -4.25 -6.47
C ASN A 223 -15.14 -4.32 -5.49
N SER A 224 -15.64 -3.17 -5.04
CA SER A 224 -16.75 -3.03 -4.09
C SER A 224 -16.50 -3.52 -2.66
N MET A 225 -15.31 -4.05 -2.31
CA MET A 225 -15.03 -4.50 -0.94
C MET A 225 -14.89 -3.33 0.05
N LEU A 226 -14.38 -2.18 -0.42
CA LEU A 226 -14.21 -0.93 0.35
C LEU A 226 -13.37 -1.07 1.64
N MET A 227 -12.46 -2.05 1.70
CA MET A 227 -11.65 -2.35 2.90
C MET A 227 -10.93 -1.14 3.50
N THR A 228 -10.20 -0.36 2.70
CA THR A 228 -9.53 0.85 3.21
C THR A 228 -10.52 1.86 3.81
N LEU A 229 -11.68 2.06 3.16
CA LEU A 229 -12.67 3.04 3.63
C LEU A 229 -13.35 2.52 4.91
N GLY A 230 -13.57 1.22 5.00
CA GLY A 230 -14.09 0.56 6.20
C GLY A 230 -13.13 0.68 7.38
N ASN A 231 -11.85 0.36 7.16
CA ASN A 231 -10.78 0.56 8.13
C ASN A 231 -10.72 2.01 8.62
N ILE A 232 -10.70 3.00 7.70
CA ILE A 232 -10.67 4.42 8.06
C ILE A 232 -11.90 4.84 8.88
N THR A 233 -13.06 4.22 8.63
CA THR A 233 -14.31 4.52 9.36
C THR A 233 -14.24 4.09 10.82
N GLU A 234 -13.54 3.00 11.14
CA GLU A 234 -13.34 2.52 12.52
C GLU A 234 -12.09 3.11 13.18
N ASN A 235 -11.01 3.24 12.42
CA ASN A 235 -9.70 3.63 12.88
C ASN A 235 -9.12 4.66 11.90
N PRO A 236 -9.12 5.96 12.25
CA PRO A 236 -8.69 7.00 11.33
C PRO A 236 -7.18 6.95 11.04
N ARG A 237 -6.38 6.25 11.84
CA ARG A 237 -4.92 6.21 11.62
C ARG A 237 -4.63 5.59 10.27
N THR A 238 -3.74 6.23 9.51
CA THR A 238 -3.43 5.86 8.14
C THR A 238 -1.95 6.11 7.87
N GLY A 239 -1.31 5.19 7.15
CA GLY A 239 0.05 5.36 6.64
C GLY A 239 0.02 5.50 5.12
N LEU A 240 0.87 6.36 4.56
CA LEU A 240 1.02 6.53 3.11
C LEU A 240 2.48 6.31 2.71
N ILE A 241 2.70 5.82 1.50
CA ILE A 241 4.02 5.89 0.85
C ILE A 241 3.87 6.30 -0.62
N PHE A 242 4.56 7.38 -0.95
CA PHE A 242 4.76 7.86 -2.32
C PHE A 242 6.16 7.50 -2.79
N VAL A 243 6.30 7.30 -4.10
CA VAL A 243 7.57 6.96 -4.74
C VAL A 243 7.83 7.93 -5.89
N ASP A 244 8.98 8.58 -5.86
CA ASP A 244 9.56 9.15 -7.08
C ASP A 244 10.28 8.04 -7.85
N TRP A 245 9.59 7.48 -8.84
CA TRP A 245 10.07 6.35 -9.65
C TRP A 245 11.34 6.66 -10.46
N ALA A 246 11.66 7.94 -10.68
CA ALA A 246 12.87 8.33 -11.42
C ALA A 246 14.12 8.26 -10.54
N THR A 247 13.99 8.64 -9.26
CA THR A 247 15.12 8.67 -8.32
C THR A 247 15.15 7.50 -7.36
N GLY A 248 14.02 6.81 -7.16
CA GLY A 248 13.87 5.81 -6.10
C GLY A 248 13.65 6.42 -4.72
N THR A 249 13.45 7.74 -4.63
CA THR A 249 13.13 8.44 -3.37
C THR A 249 11.73 8.07 -2.90
N THR A 250 11.58 7.76 -1.62
CA THR A 250 10.28 7.50 -1.00
C THR A 250 9.90 8.60 -0.03
N LEU A 251 8.62 8.96 -0.01
CA LEU A 251 8.03 9.85 0.99
C LEU A 251 6.95 9.06 1.74
N GLN A 252 7.28 8.66 2.96
CA GLN A 252 6.39 7.92 3.84
C GLN A 252 5.68 8.89 4.77
N MET A 253 4.42 8.67 5.06
CA MET A 253 3.63 9.54 5.94
C MET A 253 2.84 8.70 6.92
N THR A 254 2.58 9.26 8.09
CA THR A 254 1.60 8.78 9.04
C THR A 254 0.70 9.93 9.46
N GLY A 255 -0.56 9.61 9.78
CA GLY A 255 -1.55 10.63 10.10
C GLY A 255 -2.94 10.04 10.24
N ARG A 256 -3.95 10.87 10.02
CA ARG A 256 -5.36 10.53 10.21
C ARG A 256 -6.15 10.80 8.95
N ALA A 257 -6.97 9.84 8.54
CA ALA A 257 -7.83 9.95 7.39
C ALA A 257 -9.31 10.01 7.78
N GLU A 258 -10.11 10.64 6.93
CA GLU A 258 -11.55 10.66 7.02
C GLU A 258 -12.17 10.43 5.62
N VAL A 259 -13.19 9.58 5.55
CA VAL A 259 -13.93 9.34 4.31
C VAL A 259 -15.01 10.42 4.11
N ARG A 260 -14.92 11.16 3.01
CA ARG A 260 -15.92 12.14 2.57
C ARG A 260 -16.85 11.50 1.54
N TRP A 261 -18.14 11.78 1.69
CA TRP A 261 -19.21 11.23 0.85
C TRP A 261 -20.03 12.38 0.29
N THR A 262 -19.93 12.64 -1.02
CA THR A 262 -20.53 13.82 -1.64
C THR A 262 -21.24 13.44 -2.93
N GLY A 263 -22.57 13.52 -2.96
CA GLY A 263 -23.35 13.34 -4.20
C GLY A 263 -23.09 12.02 -4.93
N GLY A 264 -22.87 10.91 -4.20
CA GLY A 264 -22.54 9.60 -4.76
C GLY A 264 -21.04 9.38 -5.07
N SER A 265 -20.22 10.42 -4.96
CA SER A 265 -18.76 10.32 -5.01
C SER A 265 -18.16 10.10 -3.62
N ARG A 266 -16.93 9.58 -3.60
CA ARG A 266 -16.18 9.28 -2.38
C ARG A 266 -14.78 9.85 -2.51
N SER A 267 -14.30 10.47 -1.45
CA SER A 267 -12.90 10.88 -1.33
C SER A 267 -12.41 10.60 0.08
N VAL A 268 -11.10 10.63 0.24
CA VAL A 268 -10.45 10.55 1.54
C VAL A 268 -9.67 11.84 1.73
N GLU A 269 -9.87 12.47 2.88
CA GLU A 269 -8.99 13.53 3.37
C GLU A 269 -8.02 12.94 4.38
N PHE A 270 -6.78 13.39 4.35
CA PHE A 270 -5.72 12.93 5.24
C PHE A 270 -5.01 14.11 5.86
N ASP A 271 -4.99 14.15 7.18
CA ASP A 271 -4.25 15.08 8.02
C ASP A 271 -2.93 14.43 8.42
N LEU A 272 -1.82 15.06 8.05
CA LEU A 272 -0.45 14.62 8.28
C LEU A 272 -0.05 14.84 9.73
N ASP A 273 0.50 13.81 10.37
CA ASP A 273 1.19 13.93 11.67
C ASP A 273 2.72 13.99 11.47
N GLU A 274 3.27 13.13 10.61
CA GLU A 274 4.70 13.07 10.32
C GLU A 274 4.95 12.50 8.92
N ALA A 275 5.93 13.05 8.21
CA ALA A 275 6.47 12.52 6.97
C ALA A 275 7.97 12.22 7.09
N VAL A 276 8.41 11.17 6.40
CA VAL A 276 9.80 10.70 6.33
C VAL A 276 10.19 10.60 4.86
N LEU A 277 11.08 11.49 4.43
CA LEU A 277 11.70 11.45 3.11
C LEU A 277 12.96 10.60 3.17
N ARG A 278 13.05 9.60 2.30
CA ARG A 278 14.21 8.72 2.18
C ARG A 278 14.71 8.73 0.73
N PRO A 279 15.73 9.57 0.43
CA PRO A 279 16.34 9.62 -0.90
C PRO A 279 16.91 8.27 -1.32
N TYR A 280 16.69 7.89 -2.58
CA TYR A 280 17.26 6.66 -3.17
C TYR A 280 16.94 5.37 -2.41
N ALA A 281 15.82 5.31 -1.68
CA ALA A 281 15.42 4.14 -0.90
C ALA A 281 15.11 2.90 -1.76
N LEU A 282 14.69 3.10 -3.01
CA LEU A 282 14.45 2.02 -3.98
C LEU A 282 15.51 2.04 -5.08
N LEU A 283 16.44 1.10 -5.05
CA LEU A 283 17.56 1.00 -5.99
C LEU A 283 17.18 0.30 -7.32
N MET A 284 15.99 0.58 -7.84
CA MET A 284 15.52 0.08 -9.13
C MET A 284 15.19 1.24 -10.06
N ASN A 285 15.57 1.09 -11.33
CA ASN A 285 15.14 1.97 -12.40
C ASN A 285 13.81 1.47 -12.96
N TRP A 286 12.89 2.39 -13.17
CA TRP A 286 11.58 2.09 -13.73
C TRP A 286 11.37 2.83 -15.05
N SER A 287 10.68 2.20 -15.99
CA SER A 287 10.22 2.89 -17.20
C SER A 287 9.30 4.05 -16.82
N ALA A 288 9.16 5.03 -17.73
CA ALA A 288 8.05 5.98 -17.68
C ALA A 288 6.69 5.24 -17.61
N PRO A 289 5.67 5.81 -16.95
CA PRO A 289 4.39 5.15 -16.81
C PRO A 289 3.64 5.13 -18.14
N THR A 290 3.00 4.01 -18.44
CA THR A 290 1.86 4.00 -19.37
C THR A 290 0.56 4.10 -18.57
N PRO A 291 -0.22 5.18 -18.72
CA PRO A 291 -1.40 5.41 -17.91
C PRO A 291 -2.41 4.25 -17.94
N SER A 292 -3.12 4.05 -16.84
CA SER A 292 -4.25 3.12 -16.82
C SER A 292 -5.38 3.65 -17.71
N ARG A 293 -5.95 2.79 -18.56
CA ARG A 293 -7.15 3.14 -19.36
C ARG A 293 -8.37 3.49 -18.50
N PHE A 294 -8.31 3.18 -17.20
CA PHE A 294 -9.38 3.48 -16.25
C PHE A 294 -9.20 4.81 -15.55
N ASN A 295 -8.04 5.48 -15.69
CA ASN A 295 -7.86 6.82 -15.15
C ASN A 295 -8.97 7.74 -15.70
N PRO A 296 -9.53 8.64 -14.88
CA PRO A 296 -10.46 9.64 -15.39
C PRO A 296 -9.81 10.45 -16.52
N PRO A 297 -10.59 10.99 -17.47
CA PRO A 297 -10.06 11.94 -18.44
C PRO A 297 -9.46 13.15 -17.71
N LEU A 298 -8.33 13.66 -18.21
CA LEU A 298 -7.79 14.92 -17.74
C LEU A 298 -8.77 16.06 -18.10
N PRO A 299 -8.90 17.09 -17.25
CA PRO A 299 -9.59 18.32 -17.64
C PRO A 299 -8.97 18.86 -18.94
N ALA A 300 -9.82 19.36 -19.85
CA ALA A 300 -9.40 20.00 -21.09
C ALA A 300 -8.72 21.35 -20.84
#